data_AF-A0A1M2W6T7-F1
#
_entry.id   AF-A0A1M2W6T7-F1
#
_cell.length_a   1.000
_cell.length_b   1.000
_cell.length_c   1.000
_cell.angle_alpha   90.00
_cell.angle_beta   90.00
_cell.angle_gamma   90.00
#
_symmetry.space_group_name_H-M   'P 1'
#
loop_
_entity.id
_entity.type
_entity.pdbx_description
1 polymer ?
#
loop_
_entity_poly.entity_id
_entity_poly.type
_entity_poly.pdbx_seq_one_letter_code
_entity_poly.pdbx_strand_id
1 'polypeptide(L)'
;MCALPFLATHPLTCITYLRRKWHSNIVIVAMSAHTTMRFSTAHTRLDDNDWNPDRDTWWALSQLDRLAPAAVEEFTYDFLRIQHAQLPVGAREVFARVRNMPRLRELNVATNDLGMFLSLFYGGWLVTLGTGAMRWHLPVLRILAKGHGVGYAPEVRDVFYAVDSRTQEALVIDKVEIYCDVDPAAFGRTMDTLRAMGPSVVYRPMPTVTAEATTAAAVQPPAPPGFVTCVDPVAHPAWAGAHWDGTVIW
;
A
#
# COMPACT_ATOMS: atom_id res chain seq x y z
N MET A 1 -12.16 -7.14 29.79
CA MET A 1 -11.84 -5.74 29.44
C MET A 1 -12.42 -5.45 28.07
N CYS A 2 -13.50 -4.69 28.00
CA CYS A 2 -14.09 -4.26 26.73
C CYS A 2 -13.38 -2.98 26.29
N ALA A 3 -12.71 -3.00 25.13
CA ALA A 3 -12.13 -1.80 24.54
C ALA A 3 -13.28 -0.95 23.98
N LEU A 4 -13.49 0.24 24.54
CA LEU A 4 -14.39 1.23 23.94
C LEU A 4 -13.80 1.62 22.57
N PRO A 5 -14.59 1.61 21.48
CA PRO A 5 -14.12 2.14 20.21
C PRO A 5 -13.75 3.60 20.42
N PHE A 6 -12.56 3.99 19.97
CA PHE A 6 -12.20 5.39 19.95
C PHE A 6 -13.09 6.06 18.90
N LEU A 7 -14.16 6.73 19.35
CA LEU A 7 -14.99 7.57 18.52
C LEU A 7 -14.22 8.87 18.30
N ALA A 8 -13.40 8.90 17.25
CA ALA A 8 -12.84 10.15 16.76
C ALA A 8 -14.01 11.11 16.49
N THR A 9 -13.96 12.31 17.05
CA THR A 9 -14.96 13.36 16.77
C THR A 9 -14.97 13.76 15.29
N HIS A 10 -13.90 13.44 14.57
CA HIS A 10 -13.78 13.60 13.12
C HIS A 10 -13.49 12.24 12.47
N PRO A 11 -14.25 11.84 11.44
CA PRO A 11 -14.01 10.59 10.74
C PRO A 11 -12.64 10.58 10.08
N LEU A 12 -11.92 9.46 10.16
CA LEU A 12 -10.64 9.24 9.50
C LEU A 12 -10.87 8.96 8.00
N THR A 13 -10.14 9.63 7.12
CA THR A 13 -10.31 9.54 5.66
C THR A 13 -9.15 8.81 4.98
N CYS A 14 -7.96 8.81 5.60
CA CYS A 14 -6.79 8.12 5.05
C CYS A 14 -6.19 7.20 6.11
N ILE A 15 -5.85 5.97 5.73
CA ILE A 15 -5.15 5.01 6.59
C ILE A 15 -3.91 4.48 5.87
N THR A 16 -2.79 4.43 6.56
CA THR A 16 -1.51 3.98 6.04
C THR A 16 -0.94 2.92 6.95
N TYR A 17 -0.76 1.71 6.42
CA TYR A 17 0.05 0.65 7.01
C TYR A 17 1.49 0.78 6.49
N LEU A 18 2.43 0.99 7.42
CA LEU A 18 3.84 1.19 7.13
C LEU A 18 4.68 0.11 7.80
N ARG A 19 5.61 -0.43 7.02
CA ARG A 19 6.72 -1.24 7.52
C ARG A 19 7.94 -0.94 6.66
N ARG A 20 8.94 -0.29 7.22
CA ARG A 20 10.09 0.20 6.45
C ARG A 20 10.91 -0.95 5.87
N LYS A 21 11.18 -1.94 6.73
CA LYS A 21 12.01 -3.10 6.44
C LYS A 21 11.44 -4.29 7.21
N TRP A 22 11.89 -5.48 6.86
CA TRP A 22 11.48 -6.68 7.59
C TRP A 22 11.72 -6.55 9.11
N HIS A 23 12.89 -6.06 9.52
CA HIS A 23 13.24 -5.87 10.94
C HIS A 23 12.77 -4.53 11.53
N SER A 24 11.81 -3.82 10.90
CA SER A 24 11.33 -2.55 11.44
C SER A 24 10.11 -2.73 12.32
N ASN A 25 9.83 -1.72 13.13
CA ASN A 25 8.51 -1.55 13.70
C ASN A 25 7.46 -1.43 12.58
N ILE A 26 6.23 -1.82 12.91
CA ILE A 26 5.05 -1.55 12.10
C ILE A 26 4.43 -0.28 12.62
N VAL A 27 3.97 0.58 11.70
CA VAL A 27 3.25 1.81 12.05
C VAL A 27 1.93 1.82 11.30
N ILE A 28 0.85 2.10 12.01
CA ILE A 28 -0.42 2.49 11.39
C ILE A 28 -0.60 3.97 11.66
N VAL A 29 -0.71 4.73 10.58
CA VAL A 29 -1.08 6.14 10.62
C VAL A 29 -2.50 6.25 10.08
N ALA A 30 -3.37 6.95 10.79
CA ALA A 30 -4.68 7.30 10.29
C ALA A 30 -4.86 8.81 10.41
N MET A 31 -5.47 9.43 9.41
CA MET A 31 -5.64 10.87 9.40
C MET A 31 -6.96 11.30 8.75
N SER A 32 -7.38 12.50 9.09
CA SER A 32 -8.35 13.32 8.36
C SER A 32 -7.92 14.77 8.43
N ALA A 33 -8.69 15.67 7.81
CA ALA A 33 -8.45 17.11 7.85
C ALA A 33 -8.31 17.70 9.28
N HIS A 34 -8.76 16.99 10.32
CA HIS A 34 -8.86 17.52 11.68
C HIS A 34 -8.29 16.61 12.76
N THR A 35 -7.83 15.41 12.42
CA THR A 35 -7.30 14.46 13.41
C THR A 35 -6.23 13.57 12.81
N THR A 36 -5.29 13.15 13.63
CA THR A 36 -4.30 12.14 13.27
C THR A 36 -4.09 11.17 14.42
N MET A 37 -3.86 9.91 14.08
CA MET A 37 -3.54 8.85 15.01
C MET A 37 -2.36 8.08 14.49
N ARG A 38 -1.51 7.68 15.42
CA ARG A 38 -0.35 6.83 15.12
C ARG A 38 -0.27 5.72 16.15
N PHE A 39 -0.28 4.50 15.67
CA PHE A 39 0.01 3.31 16.45
C PHE A 39 1.32 2.73 15.94
N SER A 40 2.20 2.31 16.83
CA SER A 40 3.42 1.63 16.44
C SER A 40 3.72 0.46 17.36
N THR A 41 4.19 -0.64 16.77
CA THR A 41 4.81 -1.70 17.55
C THR A 41 6.16 -1.24 18.09
N ALA A 42 6.66 -1.94 19.12
CA ALA A 42 8.09 -1.88 19.41
C ALA A 42 8.91 -2.33 18.19
N HIS A 43 10.16 -1.90 18.13
CA HIS A 43 11.11 -2.38 17.11
C HIS A 43 11.44 -3.84 17.38
N THR A 44 11.24 -4.70 16.39
CA THR A 44 11.51 -6.14 16.51
C THR A 44 12.65 -6.51 15.57
N ARG A 45 13.79 -6.94 16.12
CA ARG A 45 14.82 -7.64 15.34
C ARG A 45 14.33 -9.06 15.09
N LEU A 46 13.72 -9.27 13.93
CA LEU A 46 13.43 -10.62 13.44
C LEU A 46 14.70 -11.19 12.80
N ASP A 47 14.99 -12.47 12.91
CA ASP A 47 15.97 -13.14 12.05
C ASP A 47 15.29 -13.44 10.69
N ASP A 48 16.04 -13.54 9.59
CA ASP A 48 15.54 -14.09 8.32
C ASP A 48 15.03 -15.54 8.50
N ASN A 49 15.54 -16.29 9.48
CA ASN A 49 15.08 -17.63 9.85
C ASN A 49 13.81 -17.65 10.71
N ASP A 50 13.45 -16.54 11.35
CA ASP A 50 12.20 -16.37 12.14
C ASP A 50 11.07 -15.78 11.28
N TRP A 51 11.12 -16.05 9.98
CA TRP A 51 10.15 -15.58 9.01
C TRP A 51 8.74 -16.06 9.39
N ASN A 52 7.85 -15.12 9.68
CA ASN A 52 6.41 -15.36 9.81
C ASN A 52 5.65 -14.13 9.29
N PRO A 53 5.03 -14.21 8.11
CA PRO A 53 4.37 -13.06 7.46
C PRO A 53 3.07 -12.66 8.19
N ASP A 54 2.53 -13.53 9.03
CA ASP A 54 1.21 -13.39 9.62
C ASP A 54 1.27 -12.83 11.04
N ARG A 55 2.31 -13.21 11.80
CA ARG A 55 2.56 -12.78 13.18
C ARG A 55 2.41 -11.26 13.35
N ASP A 56 2.97 -10.53 12.41
CA ASP A 56 3.06 -9.06 12.45
C ASP A 56 1.80 -8.39 11.92
N THR A 57 1.12 -9.04 10.99
CA THR A 57 -0.12 -8.49 10.42
C THR A 57 -1.27 -8.62 11.39
N TRP A 58 -1.31 -9.62 12.27
CA TRP A 58 -2.35 -9.75 13.31
C TRP A 58 -2.44 -8.55 14.24
N TRP A 59 -1.29 -7.98 14.65
CA TRP A 59 -1.30 -6.73 15.41
C TRP A 59 -1.93 -5.59 14.62
N ALA A 60 -1.58 -5.47 13.34
CA ALA A 60 -2.11 -4.43 12.47
C ALA A 60 -3.62 -4.57 12.25
N LEU A 61 -4.11 -5.79 12.04
CA LEU A 61 -5.55 -6.09 11.93
C LEU A 61 -6.30 -5.64 13.18
N SER A 62 -5.76 -5.89 14.37
CA SER A 62 -6.39 -5.47 15.63
C SER A 62 -6.50 -3.94 15.77
N GLN A 63 -5.60 -3.17 15.15
CA GLN A 63 -5.71 -1.72 15.13
C GLN A 63 -6.69 -1.26 14.04
N LEU A 64 -6.67 -1.87 12.85
CA LEU A 64 -7.62 -1.58 11.78
C LEU A 64 -9.07 -1.82 12.23
N ASP A 65 -9.32 -2.90 12.98
CA ASP A 65 -10.65 -3.22 13.52
C ASP A 65 -11.14 -2.18 14.55
N ARG A 66 -10.23 -1.39 15.15
CA ARG A 66 -10.56 -0.27 16.05
C ARG A 66 -10.82 1.04 15.30
N LEU A 67 -10.25 1.19 14.11
CA LEU A 67 -10.38 2.39 13.29
C LEU A 67 -11.63 2.24 12.44
N ALA A 68 -12.76 2.81 12.87
CA ALA A 68 -14.04 2.73 12.14
C ALA A 68 -13.88 3.16 10.66
N PRO A 69 -13.79 2.22 9.71
CA PRO A 69 -13.21 2.51 8.40
C PRO A 69 -14.25 3.04 7.39
N ALA A 70 -15.47 3.32 7.85
CA ALA A 70 -16.60 3.68 6.99
C ALA A 70 -16.39 4.98 6.20
N ALA A 71 -15.50 5.85 6.68
CA ALA A 71 -15.18 7.12 6.04
C ALA A 71 -13.83 7.12 5.29
N VAL A 72 -13.13 5.99 5.26
CA VAL A 72 -11.82 5.88 4.63
C VAL A 72 -11.98 5.93 3.12
N GLU A 73 -11.33 6.92 2.52
CA GLU A 73 -11.29 7.18 1.08
C GLU A 73 -9.96 6.74 0.47
N GLU A 74 -8.89 6.71 1.26
CA GLU A 74 -7.55 6.29 0.83
C GLU A 74 -6.94 5.28 1.80
N PHE A 75 -6.40 4.19 1.24
CA PHE A 75 -5.64 3.20 2.00
C PHE A 75 -4.27 2.95 1.37
N THR A 76 -3.21 3.03 2.17
CA THR A 76 -1.84 2.77 1.72
C THR A 76 -1.23 1.57 2.45
N TYR A 77 -0.65 0.63 1.70
CA TYR A 77 0.09 -0.52 2.19
C TYR A 77 1.54 -0.45 1.69
N ASP A 78 2.45 0.10 2.49
CA ASP A 78 3.82 0.47 2.06
C ASP A 78 4.86 -0.67 2.14
N PHE A 79 4.43 -1.91 2.36
CA PHE A 79 5.39 -3.04 2.39
C PHE A 79 4.73 -4.39 2.13
N LEU A 80 4.39 -4.65 0.87
CA LEU A 80 4.06 -5.99 0.41
C LEU A 80 5.33 -6.67 -0.10
N ARG A 81 5.92 -7.54 0.72
CA ARG A 81 7.04 -8.39 0.28
C ARG A 81 6.48 -9.72 -0.21
N ILE A 82 6.77 -10.07 -1.46
CA ILE A 82 6.41 -11.34 -2.05
C ILE A 82 7.68 -12.18 -2.25
N GLN A 83 7.69 -13.38 -1.66
CA GLN A 83 8.77 -14.36 -1.81
C GLN A 83 8.19 -15.68 -2.35
N HIS A 84 8.95 -16.30 -3.26
CA HIS A 84 8.58 -17.37 -4.19
C HIS A 84 7.67 -18.52 -3.69
N ALA A 85 7.63 -18.85 -2.40
CA ALA A 85 6.89 -20.01 -1.91
C ALA A 85 5.84 -19.69 -0.84
N GLN A 86 5.70 -18.43 -0.44
CA GLN A 86 5.00 -18.08 0.77
C GLN A 86 4.20 -16.79 0.59
N LEU A 87 2.90 -16.98 0.48
CA LEU A 87 1.96 -15.89 0.30
C LEU A 87 1.65 -15.26 1.67
N PRO A 88 1.70 -13.92 1.83
CA PRO A 88 1.55 -13.27 3.12
C PRO A 88 0.08 -13.29 3.56
N VAL A 89 -0.36 -14.32 4.28
CA VAL A 89 -1.78 -14.52 4.65
C VAL A 89 -2.31 -13.28 5.36
N GLY A 90 -1.53 -12.73 6.30
CA GLY A 90 -1.81 -11.46 6.95
C GLY A 90 -2.18 -10.32 6.00
N ALA A 91 -1.45 -10.17 4.88
CA ALA A 91 -1.77 -9.15 3.88
C ALA A 91 -3.16 -9.39 3.29
N ARG A 92 -3.50 -10.64 2.95
CA ARG A 92 -4.86 -10.99 2.47
C ARG A 92 -5.94 -10.54 3.45
N GLU A 93 -5.76 -10.71 4.76
CA GLU A 93 -6.75 -10.23 5.73
C GLU A 93 -6.85 -8.70 5.83
N VAL A 94 -5.75 -7.98 5.59
CA VAL A 94 -5.77 -6.51 5.48
C VAL A 94 -6.53 -6.09 4.24
N PHE A 95 -6.18 -6.65 3.08
CA PHE A 95 -6.83 -6.36 1.81
C PHE A 95 -8.32 -6.75 1.83
N ALA A 96 -8.71 -7.80 2.55
CA ALA A 96 -10.12 -8.13 2.79
C ALA A 96 -10.87 -7.03 3.56
N ARG A 97 -10.23 -6.35 4.52
CA ARG A 97 -10.81 -5.20 5.23
C ARG A 97 -10.88 -3.97 4.35
N VAL A 98 -9.82 -3.71 3.59
CA VAL A 98 -9.76 -2.62 2.59
C VAL A 98 -10.91 -2.74 1.59
N ARG A 99 -11.18 -3.95 1.09
CA ARG A 99 -12.30 -4.22 0.19
C ARG A 99 -13.66 -3.88 0.80
N ASN A 100 -13.81 -4.01 2.11
CA ASN A 100 -15.05 -3.71 2.83
C ASN A 100 -15.17 -2.23 3.24
N MET A 101 -14.24 -1.36 2.82
CA MET A 101 -14.32 0.08 3.07
C MET A 101 -15.25 0.74 2.03
N PRO A 102 -16.43 1.23 2.43
CA PRO A 102 -17.48 1.63 1.49
C PRO A 102 -17.19 2.92 0.72
N ARG A 103 -16.23 3.73 1.21
CA ARG A 103 -15.85 5.01 0.58
C ARG A 103 -14.47 4.97 -0.08
N LEU A 104 -13.83 3.80 -0.12
CA LEU A 104 -12.48 3.68 -0.66
C LEU A 104 -12.47 4.09 -2.14
N ARG A 105 -11.66 5.09 -2.45
CA ARG A 105 -11.42 5.60 -3.80
C ARG A 105 -10.02 5.26 -4.28
N GLU A 106 -9.07 5.22 -3.36
CA GLU A 106 -7.66 5.08 -3.68
C GLU A 106 -7.02 3.99 -2.83
N LEU A 107 -6.35 3.06 -3.49
CA LEU A 107 -5.53 2.03 -2.86
C LEU A 107 -4.10 2.18 -3.36
N ASN A 108 -3.17 2.46 -2.44
CA ASN A 108 -1.76 2.58 -2.74
C ASN A 108 -1.03 1.35 -2.18
N VAL A 109 -0.22 0.67 -2.98
CA VAL A 109 0.50 -0.55 -2.58
C VAL A 109 1.97 -0.44 -3.00
N ALA A 110 2.89 -0.58 -2.05
CA ALA A 110 4.30 -0.74 -2.37
C ALA A 110 4.67 -2.22 -2.35
N THR A 111 5.23 -2.72 -3.44
CA THR A 111 5.58 -4.14 -3.63
C THR A 111 7.00 -4.27 -4.20
N ASN A 112 7.69 -5.37 -3.87
CA ASN A 112 8.92 -5.74 -4.59
C ASN A 112 8.68 -6.46 -5.90
N ASP A 113 7.46 -6.94 -6.12
CA ASP A 113 7.13 -7.67 -7.33
C ASP A 113 5.79 -7.22 -7.88
N LEU A 114 5.84 -6.57 -9.04
CA LEU A 114 4.66 -6.04 -9.72
C LEU A 114 3.80 -7.17 -10.31
N GLY A 115 4.41 -8.08 -11.09
CA GLY A 115 3.67 -9.11 -11.81
C GLY A 115 3.01 -10.11 -10.86
N MET A 116 3.72 -10.51 -9.80
CA MET A 116 3.16 -11.37 -8.77
C MET A 116 2.10 -10.66 -7.94
N PHE A 117 2.28 -9.38 -7.58
CA PHE A 117 1.22 -8.62 -6.90
C PHE A 117 -0.07 -8.59 -7.72
N LEU A 118 0.02 -8.22 -9.01
CA LEU A 118 -1.13 -8.17 -9.90
C LEU A 118 -1.77 -9.54 -10.07
N SER A 119 -0.98 -10.61 -10.20
CA SER A 119 -1.46 -11.99 -10.26
C SER A 119 -2.22 -12.39 -8.99
N LEU A 120 -1.74 -12.03 -7.80
CA LEU A 120 -2.42 -12.33 -6.55
C LEU A 120 -3.66 -11.45 -6.32
N PHE A 121 -3.63 -10.20 -6.77
CA PHE A 121 -4.72 -9.25 -6.62
C PHE A 121 -5.89 -9.59 -7.55
N TYR A 122 -5.63 -9.70 -8.86
CA TYR A 122 -6.61 -10.11 -9.87
C TYR A 122 -6.86 -11.62 -9.92
N GLY A 123 -6.07 -12.45 -9.24
CA GLY A 123 -6.36 -13.86 -9.04
C GLY A 123 -7.30 -14.11 -7.86
N GLY A 124 -7.70 -13.06 -7.13
CA GLY A 124 -8.59 -13.18 -5.99
C GLY A 124 -7.93 -13.79 -4.75
N TRP A 125 -6.60 -13.85 -4.70
CA TRP A 125 -5.87 -14.38 -3.55
C TRP A 125 -5.75 -13.34 -2.43
N LEU A 126 -5.35 -12.10 -2.75
CA LEU A 126 -5.25 -11.01 -1.78
C LEU A 126 -6.62 -10.53 -1.30
N VAL A 127 -7.62 -10.62 -2.17
CA VAL A 127 -9.00 -10.22 -1.91
C VAL A 127 -9.88 -11.30 -2.47
N THR A 128 -10.80 -11.86 -1.71
CA THR A 128 -11.71 -12.88 -2.25
C THR A 128 -12.63 -12.26 -3.31
N LEU A 129 -12.36 -12.58 -4.58
CA LEU A 129 -13.12 -12.18 -5.77
C LEU A 129 -13.84 -13.42 -6.32
N GLY A 130 -14.87 -13.89 -5.62
CA GLY A 130 -15.55 -15.16 -5.91
C GLY A 130 -17.06 -15.02 -6.18
N THR A 131 -17.70 -16.13 -6.59
CA THR A 131 -19.14 -16.20 -6.89
C THR A 131 -19.99 -15.76 -5.70
N GLY A 132 -20.86 -14.76 -5.92
CA GLY A 132 -21.72 -14.15 -4.89
C GLY A 132 -21.09 -12.96 -4.17
N ALA A 133 -19.82 -12.63 -4.44
CA ALA A 133 -19.18 -11.46 -3.90
C ALA A 133 -19.62 -10.21 -4.68
N MET A 134 -20.00 -9.13 -3.96
CA MET A 134 -20.34 -7.85 -4.59
C MET A 134 -19.17 -7.34 -5.45
N ARG A 135 -19.50 -6.82 -6.64
CA ARG A 135 -18.53 -6.16 -7.52
C ARG A 135 -17.80 -5.08 -6.73
N TRP A 136 -16.49 -5.20 -6.67
CA TRP A 136 -15.65 -4.20 -6.03
C TRP A 136 -15.19 -3.21 -7.10
N HIS A 137 -15.58 -1.96 -6.93
CA HIS A 137 -15.13 -0.86 -7.76
C HIS A 137 -14.06 -0.06 -7.01
N LEU A 138 -12.91 0.09 -7.64
CA LEU A 138 -11.78 0.86 -7.13
C LEU A 138 -11.39 1.92 -8.17
N PRO A 139 -11.67 3.21 -7.93
CA PRO A 139 -11.31 4.26 -8.87
C PRO A 139 -9.81 4.31 -9.22
N VAL A 140 -8.94 4.24 -8.20
CA VAL A 140 -7.50 4.34 -8.41
C VAL A 140 -6.74 3.28 -7.63
N LEU A 141 -5.91 2.51 -8.35
CA LEU A 141 -4.86 1.67 -7.78
C LEU A 141 -3.49 2.30 -8.08
N ARG A 142 -2.74 2.71 -7.07
CA ARG A 142 -1.34 3.15 -7.22
C ARG A 142 -0.40 2.07 -6.73
N ILE A 143 0.59 1.75 -7.54
CA ILE A 143 1.57 0.71 -7.26
C ILE A 143 2.94 1.33 -7.29
N LEU A 144 3.67 1.14 -6.21
CA LEU A 144 5.08 1.48 -6.09
C LEU A 144 5.90 0.19 -6.17
N ALA A 145 6.54 -0.08 -7.30
CA ALA A 145 7.39 -1.26 -7.46
C ALA A 145 8.85 -0.89 -7.12
N LYS A 146 9.34 -1.36 -5.98
CA LYS A 146 10.69 -1.07 -5.45
C LYS A 146 11.31 -2.31 -4.83
N GLY A 147 12.63 -2.50 -4.94
CA GLY A 147 13.30 -3.54 -4.16
C GLY A 147 13.24 -3.24 -2.66
N HIS A 148 13.08 -4.27 -1.83
CA HIS A 148 12.98 -4.11 -0.36
C HIS A 148 14.37 -4.14 0.33
N GLY A 149 15.31 -3.35 -0.19
CA GLY A 149 16.66 -3.20 0.37
C GLY A 149 17.53 -2.21 -0.43
N VAL A 150 18.58 -1.68 0.19
CA VAL A 150 19.51 -0.74 -0.46
C VAL A 150 20.21 -1.43 -1.62
N GLY A 151 20.08 -0.88 -2.83
CA GLY A 151 20.70 -1.40 -4.05
C GLY A 151 19.98 -2.58 -4.70
N TYR A 152 18.81 -2.98 -4.20
CA TYR A 152 18.02 -4.04 -4.81
C TYR A 152 17.00 -3.45 -5.79
N ALA A 153 17.00 -3.96 -7.02
CA ALA A 153 15.95 -3.69 -8.00
C ALA A 153 14.67 -4.44 -7.61
N PRO A 154 13.47 -3.96 -8.02
CA PRO A 154 12.27 -4.77 -7.93
C PRO A 154 12.42 -6.04 -8.77
N GLU A 155 11.72 -7.09 -8.36
CA GLU A 155 11.71 -8.38 -9.02
C GLU A 155 10.90 -8.29 -10.33
N VAL A 156 11.53 -8.70 -11.43
CA VAL A 156 10.93 -8.69 -12.77
C VAL A 156 10.43 -10.10 -13.08
N ARG A 157 9.13 -10.32 -12.87
CA ARG A 157 8.44 -11.57 -13.22
C ARG A 157 7.21 -11.26 -14.07
N ASP A 158 7.13 -11.90 -15.23
CA ASP A 158 6.02 -11.72 -16.15
C ASP A 158 4.96 -12.82 -15.98
N VAL A 159 4.41 -12.91 -14.77
CA VAL A 159 3.50 -13.98 -14.33
C VAL A 159 2.03 -13.59 -14.39
N PHE A 160 1.73 -12.32 -14.68
CA PHE A 160 0.37 -11.80 -14.85
C PHE A 160 -0.01 -11.80 -16.33
N TYR A 161 -0.42 -12.95 -16.85
CA TYR A 161 -0.69 -13.13 -18.29
C TYR A 161 -2.09 -13.63 -18.63
N ALA A 162 -2.88 -14.06 -17.64
CA ALA A 162 -4.26 -14.50 -17.84
C ALA A 162 -5.08 -14.21 -16.57
N VAL A 163 -6.25 -13.59 -16.76
CA VAL A 163 -7.21 -13.32 -15.68
C VAL A 163 -8.51 -14.03 -16.02
N ASP A 164 -9.07 -14.75 -15.04
CA ASP A 164 -10.37 -15.38 -15.18
C ASP A 164 -11.46 -14.32 -15.41
N SER A 165 -12.35 -14.54 -16.38
CA SER A 165 -13.39 -13.58 -16.76
C SER A 165 -14.31 -13.21 -15.59
N ARG A 166 -14.58 -14.14 -14.67
CA ARG A 166 -15.38 -13.85 -13.47
C ARG A 166 -14.66 -12.90 -12.53
N THR A 167 -13.33 -12.99 -12.46
CA THR A 167 -12.56 -12.05 -11.65
C THR A 167 -12.53 -10.66 -12.28
N GLN A 168 -12.51 -10.56 -13.61
CA GLN A 168 -12.68 -9.28 -14.31
C GLN A 168 -14.04 -8.63 -14.00
N GLU A 169 -15.11 -9.42 -13.92
CA GLU A 169 -16.44 -8.93 -13.55
C GLU A 169 -16.52 -8.50 -12.07
N ALA A 170 -15.81 -9.22 -11.19
CA ALA A 170 -15.84 -9.00 -9.74
C ALA A 170 -14.99 -7.81 -9.28
N LEU A 171 -13.96 -7.42 -10.04
CA LEU A 171 -13.06 -6.31 -9.73
C LEU A 171 -12.97 -5.35 -10.91
N VAL A 172 -13.42 -4.12 -10.70
CA VAL A 172 -13.30 -3.05 -11.70
C VAL A 172 -12.44 -1.94 -11.16
N ILE A 173 -11.40 -1.61 -11.91
CA ILE A 173 -10.47 -0.53 -11.62
C ILE A 173 -10.51 0.46 -12.76
N ASP A 174 -10.67 1.75 -12.47
CA ASP A 174 -10.73 2.76 -13.54
C ASP A 174 -9.32 3.16 -13.98
N LYS A 175 -8.39 3.32 -13.03
CA LYS A 175 -7.02 3.76 -13.27
C LYS A 175 -6.00 2.98 -12.45
N VAL A 176 -4.92 2.57 -13.11
CA VAL A 176 -3.73 2.01 -12.47
C VAL A 176 -2.53 2.91 -12.73
N GLU A 177 -1.92 3.42 -11.66
CA GLU A 177 -0.66 4.19 -11.73
C GLU A 177 0.48 3.34 -11.19
N ILE A 178 1.53 3.15 -11.97
CA ILE A 178 2.70 2.36 -11.59
C ILE A 178 3.91 3.29 -11.54
N TYR A 179 4.57 3.33 -10.38
CA TYR A 179 5.82 4.04 -10.14
C TYR A 179 6.94 3.01 -10.00
N CYS A 180 7.90 3.04 -10.93
CA CYS A 180 8.99 2.08 -11.01
C CYS A 180 10.11 2.58 -11.93
N ASP A 181 11.37 2.40 -11.53
CA ASP A 181 12.53 2.79 -12.35
C ASP A 181 12.99 1.71 -13.34
N VAL A 182 12.43 0.50 -13.25
CA VAL A 182 12.67 -0.53 -14.26
C VAL A 182 11.95 -0.14 -15.56
N ASP A 183 12.55 -0.44 -16.71
CA ASP A 183 11.91 -0.22 -18.01
C ASP A 183 10.56 -0.97 -18.08
N PRO A 184 9.44 -0.31 -18.42
CA PRO A 184 8.14 -0.98 -18.58
C PRO A 184 8.17 -2.14 -19.59
N ALA A 185 9.09 -2.13 -20.56
CA ALA A 185 9.28 -3.23 -21.51
C ALA A 185 9.65 -4.56 -20.82
N ALA A 186 10.30 -4.50 -19.65
CA ALA A 186 10.61 -5.67 -18.84
C ALA A 186 9.36 -6.37 -18.28
N PHE A 187 8.22 -5.66 -18.23
CA PHE A 187 6.91 -6.16 -17.80
C PHE A 187 5.94 -6.31 -18.97
N GLY A 188 6.43 -6.57 -20.19
CA GLY A 188 5.65 -6.54 -21.43
C GLY A 188 4.27 -7.22 -21.33
N ARG A 189 4.21 -8.53 -21.02
CA ARG A 189 2.90 -9.21 -20.95
C ARG A 189 2.05 -8.72 -19.80
N THR A 190 2.66 -8.46 -18.63
CA THR A 190 1.98 -7.90 -17.46
C THR A 190 1.27 -6.60 -17.79
N MET A 191 1.93 -5.69 -18.52
CA MET A 191 1.35 -4.43 -18.95
C MET A 191 0.27 -4.61 -20.01
N ASP A 192 0.47 -5.51 -20.96
CA ASP A 192 -0.52 -5.81 -22.01
C ASP A 192 -1.77 -6.45 -21.42
N THR A 193 -1.62 -7.42 -20.52
CA THR A 193 -2.73 -8.03 -19.77
C THR A 193 -3.44 -6.98 -18.94
N LEU A 194 -2.73 -6.12 -18.20
CA LEU A 194 -3.36 -5.08 -17.40
C LEU A 194 -4.17 -4.08 -18.25
N ARG A 195 -3.68 -3.71 -19.44
CA ARG A 195 -4.44 -2.84 -20.36
C ARG A 195 -5.65 -3.56 -20.94
N ALA A 196 -5.52 -4.84 -21.29
CA ALA A 196 -6.61 -5.65 -21.83
C ALA A 196 -7.77 -5.84 -20.83
N MET A 197 -7.48 -5.71 -19.53
CA MET A 197 -8.49 -5.73 -18.46
C MET A 197 -9.40 -4.49 -18.42
N GLY A 198 -9.06 -3.42 -19.15
CA GLY A 198 -9.84 -2.19 -19.22
C GLY A 198 -9.37 -0.94 -18.45
N PRO A 199 -8.55 -0.98 -17.37
CA PRO A 199 -8.14 0.25 -16.69
C PRO A 199 -7.27 1.15 -17.58
N SER A 200 -7.33 2.46 -17.33
CA SER A 200 -6.31 3.39 -17.82
C SER A 200 -4.99 3.13 -17.07
N VAL A 201 -3.97 2.65 -17.77
CA VAL A 201 -2.66 2.34 -17.17
C VAL A 201 -1.66 3.45 -17.44
N VAL A 202 -1.08 4.00 -16.37
CA VAL A 202 -0.05 5.04 -16.43
C VAL A 202 1.22 4.50 -15.75
N TYR A 203 2.32 4.41 -16.50
CA TYR A 203 3.63 4.04 -15.98
C TYR A 203 4.51 5.28 -15.85
N ARG A 204 5.14 5.47 -14.70
CA ARG A 204 5.99 6.63 -14.40
C ARG A 204 7.30 6.19 -13.74
N PRO A 205 8.42 6.87 -14.05
CA PRO A 205 9.63 6.71 -13.27
C PRO A 205 9.38 7.18 -11.83
N MET A 206 10.25 6.76 -10.91
CA MET A 206 10.24 7.31 -9.56
C MET A 206 10.54 8.82 -9.62
N PRO A 207 9.89 9.65 -8.79
CA PRO A 207 10.21 11.07 -8.72
C PRO A 207 11.68 11.24 -8.31
N THR A 208 12.46 11.89 -9.17
CA THR A 208 13.89 12.17 -8.93
C THR A 208 14.06 13.58 -8.38
N VAL A 209 15.08 13.79 -7.53
CA VAL A 209 15.46 15.13 -7.05
C VAL A 209 16.05 15.90 -8.22
N THR A 210 15.44 17.02 -8.61
CA THR A 210 16.09 17.99 -9.50
C THR A 210 17.22 18.69 -8.76
N ALA A 211 18.41 18.74 -9.36
CA ALA A 211 19.67 19.19 -8.75
C ALA A 211 19.67 20.61 -8.14
N GLU A 212 18.65 21.42 -8.40
CA GLU A 212 18.51 22.79 -7.88
C GLU A 212 18.13 22.89 -6.39
N ALA A 213 17.80 21.77 -5.72
CA ALA A 213 17.46 21.74 -4.28
C ALA A 213 18.67 21.58 -3.33
N THR A 214 19.88 21.95 -3.76
CA THR A 214 21.14 21.58 -3.08
C THR A 214 21.61 22.48 -1.93
N THR A 215 20.84 23.48 -1.49
CA THR A 215 21.25 24.34 -0.36
C THR A 215 20.16 24.56 0.67
N ALA A 216 19.82 23.51 1.42
CA ALA A 216 19.49 23.53 2.86
C ALA A 216 18.91 22.15 3.23
N ALA A 217 19.61 21.40 4.10
CA ALA A 217 19.16 20.14 4.70
C ALA A 217 18.63 19.06 3.72
N ALA A 218 19.53 18.21 3.20
CA ALA A 218 19.25 16.87 2.66
C ALA A 218 17.82 16.63 2.14
N VAL A 219 17.43 17.36 1.08
CA VAL A 219 16.10 17.20 0.47
C VAL A 219 16.09 15.90 -0.32
N GLN A 220 15.45 14.89 0.26
CA GLN A 220 15.22 13.57 -0.34
C GLN A 220 14.29 13.67 -1.55
N PRO A 221 14.34 12.68 -2.48
CA PRO A 221 13.37 12.63 -3.57
C PRO A 221 11.94 12.59 -3.03
N PRO A 222 11.02 13.37 -3.62
CA PRO A 222 9.64 13.38 -3.15
C PRO A 222 9.02 11.99 -3.35
N ALA A 223 8.38 11.45 -2.32
CA ALA A 223 7.56 10.24 -2.48
C ALA A 223 6.48 10.45 -3.56
N PRO A 224 6.14 9.41 -4.34
CA PRO A 224 5.00 9.48 -5.25
C PRO A 224 3.71 9.87 -4.51
N PRO A 225 2.75 10.51 -5.20
CA PRO A 225 1.43 10.78 -4.64
C PRO A 225 0.81 9.54 -4.00
N GLY A 226 0.26 9.65 -2.78
CA GLY A 226 -0.33 8.56 -2.01
C GLY A 226 0.64 7.73 -1.14
N PHE A 227 1.96 7.99 -1.24
CA PHE A 227 2.99 7.33 -0.42
C PHE A 227 3.69 8.28 0.58
N VAL A 228 3.11 9.47 0.83
CA VAL A 228 3.65 10.43 1.81
C VAL A 228 3.26 10.00 3.22
N THR A 229 4.22 10.00 4.16
CA THR A 229 3.96 9.63 5.56
C THR A 229 4.01 10.85 6.47
N CYS A 230 2.97 11.03 7.29
CA CYS A 230 2.99 12.01 8.37
C CYS A 230 3.80 11.42 9.55
N VAL A 231 4.93 12.03 9.89
CA VAL A 231 5.83 11.51 10.94
C VAL A 231 5.54 12.12 12.31
N ASP A 232 4.77 13.21 12.39
CA ASP A 232 4.53 13.93 13.63
C ASP A 232 3.05 13.93 14.07
N PRO A 233 2.67 13.23 15.14
CA PRO A 233 1.32 13.24 15.68
C PRO A 233 0.99 14.49 16.53
N VAL A 234 1.93 15.40 16.81
CA VAL A 234 1.74 16.56 17.71
C VAL A 234 1.45 17.87 16.95
N ALA A 235 1.55 17.91 15.62
CA ALA A 235 1.32 19.13 14.85
C ALA A 235 -0.16 19.36 14.48
N HIS A 236 -0.88 20.13 15.29
CA HIS A 236 -1.99 20.96 14.80
C HIS A 236 -2.11 22.25 15.62
N PRO A 237 -2.09 23.43 14.98
CA PRO A 237 -3.31 24.26 15.07
C PRO A 237 -3.95 24.67 13.72
N ALA A 238 -3.23 24.60 12.61
CA ALA A 238 -3.74 24.68 11.23
C ALA A 238 -2.57 24.38 10.26
N TRP A 239 -2.08 23.14 10.27
CA TRP A 239 -1.14 22.47 9.34
C TRP A 239 -0.03 23.24 8.56
N ALA A 240 0.44 24.40 9.01
CA ALA A 240 1.76 24.92 8.68
C ALA A 240 2.75 24.41 9.73
N GLY A 241 3.65 23.52 9.35
CA GLY A 241 4.70 22.98 10.24
C GLY A 241 4.59 21.50 10.60
N ALA A 242 3.61 20.76 10.08
CA ALA A 242 3.66 19.30 10.15
C ALA A 242 4.85 18.79 9.32
N HIS A 243 5.76 18.03 9.96
CA HIS A 243 6.85 17.39 9.25
C HIS A 243 6.30 16.18 8.49
N TRP A 244 6.01 16.41 7.21
CA TRP A 244 5.76 15.37 6.22
C TRP A 244 7.11 14.81 5.82
N ASP A 245 7.40 13.60 6.27
CA ASP A 245 8.53 12.89 5.73
C ASP A 245 8.00 12.30 4.42
N GLY A 246 8.31 12.98 3.32
CA GLY A 246 8.16 12.48 1.95
C GLY A 246 9.13 11.32 1.68
N THR A 247 9.50 10.57 2.70
CA THR A 247 10.44 9.49 2.61
C THR A 247 9.83 8.41 1.72
N VAL A 248 10.39 8.26 0.52
CA VAL A 248 10.69 6.90 0.06
C VAL A 248 11.73 6.39 1.06
N ILE A 249 11.29 5.62 2.06
CA ILE A 249 12.16 5.20 3.15
C ILE A 249 13.10 4.10 2.61
N TRP A 250 14.32 4.49 2.22
CA TRP A 250 15.43 3.66 1.75
C TRP A 250 15.84 2.54 2.72
#